data_AF-A0AB34Y4T3-F1
#
_entry.id   AF-A0AB34Y4T3-F1
#
_cell.length_a   1.000
_cell.length_b   1.000
_cell.length_c   1.000
_cell.angle_alpha   90.00
_cell.angle_beta   90.00
_cell.angle_gamma   90.00
#
_symmetry.space_group_name_H-M   'P 1'
#
loop_
_entity.id
_entity.type
_entity.pdbx_description
1 polymer ?
#
loop_
_entity_poly.entity_id
_entity_poly.type
_entity_poly.pdbx_seq_one_letter_code
_entity_poly.pdbx_strand_id
1 'polypeptide(L)'
;MTEPKDMLATIYTALLANATIAKLTLAGDGSHRISYFESPETADHDNLFVVITPVGPPVPAAVGSDDYLNVQFTFQVNVESISRPARNAVAREIQNEMLALGFSRLSGAQNELDEFMTETNRFVDVRRYRGNTKLYDTNY
;
A
#
# COMPACT_ATOMS: atom_id res chain seq x y z
N MET A 1 23.35 -0.81 17.88
CA MET A 1 22.57 0.01 16.94
C MET A 1 21.32 -0.78 16.63
N THR A 2 20.14 -0.19 16.82
CA THR A 2 18.86 -0.80 16.43
C THR A 2 18.72 -0.68 14.92
N GLU A 3 18.42 -1.79 14.24
CA GLU A 3 18.14 -1.79 12.79
C GLU A 3 17.01 -0.80 12.47
N PRO A 4 17.09 -0.07 11.35
CA PRO A 4 16.02 0.81 10.90
C PRO A 4 14.76 -0.01 10.59
N LYS A 5 13.60 0.53 10.95
CA LYS A 5 12.30 -0.12 10.68
C LYS A 5 11.90 0.13 9.23
N ASP A 6 11.33 -0.88 8.59
CA ASP A 6 10.74 -0.72 7.27
C ASP A 6 9.21 -0.61 7.35
N MET A 7 8.70 0.57 7.00
CA MET A 7 7.26 0.83 6.95
C MET A 7 6.57 0.07 5.80
N LEU A 8 7.25 -0.17 4.67
CA LEU A 8 6.72 -0.99 3.58
C LEU A 8 6.51 -2.43 4.05
N ALA A 9 7.49 -3.01 4.73
CA ALA A 9 7.38 -4.35 5.30
C ALA A 9 6.27 -4.44 6.36
N THR A 10 6.07 -3.36 7.14
CA THR A 10 4.97 -3.28 8.12
C THR A 10 3.61 -3.30 7.42
N ILE A 11 3.42 -2.49 6.37
CA ILE A 11 2.19 -2.47 5.56
C ILE A 11 1.97 -3.84 4.92
N TYR A 12 2.97 -4.41 4.27
CA TYR A 12 2.89 -5.72 3.62
C TYR A 12 2.44 -6.82 4.59
N THR A 13 3.04 -6.87 5.78
CA THR A 13 2.69 -7.84 6.83
C THR A 13 1.24 -7.67 7.28
N ALA A 14 0.76 -6.44 7.44
CA ALA A 14 -0.63 -6.16 7.78
C ALA A 14 -1.59 -6.61 6.66
N LEU A 15 -1.26 -6.32 5.40
CA LEU A 15 -2.07 -6.76 4.26
C LEU A 15 -2.15 -8.29 4.16
N LEU A 16 -1.05 -9.02 4.42
CA LEU A 16 -1.05 -10.48 4.43
C LEU A 16 -1.79 -11.10 5.63
N ALA A 17 -1.86 -10.39 6.75
CA ALA A 17 -2.64 -10.85 7.90
C ALA A 17 -4.15 -10.82 7.62
N ASN A 18 -4.61 -10.00 6.68
CA ASN A 18 -6.00 -9.95 6.25
C ASN A 18 -6.34 -11.15 5.35
N ALA A 19 -7.25 -12.01 5.82
CA ALA A 19 -7.61 -13.26 5.14
C ALA A 19 -8.15 -13.04 3.71
N THR A 20 -8.87 -11.94 3.45
CA THR A 20 -9.42 -11.64 2.13
C THR A 20 -8.31 -11.26 1.15
N ILE A 21 -7.41 -10.37 1.58
CA ILE A 21 -6.29 -9.92 0.75
C ILE A 21 -5.34 -11.09 0.49
N ALA A 22 -4.94 -11.84 1.53
CA ALA A 22 -4.07 -13.00 1.41
C ALA A 22 -4.63 -14.04 0.42
N LYS A 23 -5.92 -14.36 0.53
CA LYS A 23 -6.57 -15.33 -0.34
C LYS A 23 -6.63 -14.87 -1.80
N LEU A 24 -6.97 -13.61 -2.05
CA LEU A 24 -7.17 -13.10 -3.42
C LEU A 24 -5.85 -12.76 -4.14
N THR A 25 -4.78 -12.52 -3.38
CA THR A 25 -3.44 -12.28 -3.92
C THR A 25 -2.60 -13.56 -4.05
N LEU A 26 -3.04 -14.69 -3.50
CA LEU A 26 -2.31 -15.95 -3.55
C LEU A 26 -2.16 -16.45 -5.00
N ALA A 27 -0.93 -16.73 -5.39
CA ALA A 27 -0.56 -17.33 -6.67
C ALA A 27 -0.48 -18.85 -6.58
N GLY A 28 -0.49 -19.51 -7.74
CA GLY A 28 -0.47 -20.98 -7.83
C GLY A 28 0.79 -21.63 -7.28
N ASP A 29 1.89 -20.86 -7.17
CA ASP A 29 3.17 -21.27 -6.58
C ASP A 29 3.23 -21.07 -5.05
N GLY A 30 2.17 -20.53 -4.44
CA GLY A 30 2.10 -20.21 -3.01
C GLY A 30 2.67 -18.84 -2.64
N SER A 31 3.13 -18.05 -3.60
CA SER A 31 3.54 -16.66 -3.38
C SER A 31 2.34 -15.71 -3.35
N HIS A 32 2.51 -14.50 -2.81
CA HIS A 32 1.48 -13.46 -2.85
C HIS A 32 1.85 -12.40 -3.89
N ARG A 33 0.90 -12.05 -4.76
CA ARG A 33 1.02 -11.00 -5.79
C ARG A 33 0.93 -9.58 -5.19
N ILE A 34 1.74 -9.31 -4.17
CA ILE A 34 1.91 -7.99 -3.55
C ILE A 34 3.36 -7.58 -3.75
N SER A 35 3.59 -6.49 -4.49
CA SER A 35 4.92 -6.02 -4.87
C SER A 35 5.18 -4.60 -4.34
N TYR A 36 6.47 -4.25 -4.24
CA TYR A 36 6.90 -2.89 -3.92
C TYR A 36 7.38 -2.17 -5.17
N PHE A 37 7.14 -0.86 -5.23
CA PHE A 37 7.53 0.05 -6.32
C PHE A 37 6.85 -0.23 -7.65
N GLU A 38 7.05 -1.41 -8.22
CA GLU A 38 6.56 -1.83 -9.53
C GLU A 38 6.19 -3.32 -9.51
N SER A 39 5.17 -3.68 -10.28
CA SER A 39 4.93 -5.09 -10.63
C SER A 39 5.77 -5.42 -11.85
N PRO A 40 6.68 -6.42 -11.81
CA PRO A 40 7.45 -6.82 -12.98
C PRO A 40 6.52 -7.16 -14.15
N GLU A 41 6.91 -6.83 -15.38
CA GLU A 41 6.16 -7.21 -16.59
C GLU A 41 6.04 -8.74 -16.73
N THR A 42 7.00 -9.48 -16.18
CA THR A 42 7.01 -10.95 -16.12
C THR A 42 6.16 -11.54 -15.00
N ALA A 43 5.62 -10.70 -14.10
CA ALA A 43 4.78 -11.18 -13.02
C ALA A 43 3.44 -11.72 -13.56
N ASP A 44 2.84 -12.64 -12.83
CA ASP A 44 1.49 -13.13 -13.15
C ASP A 44 0.49 -11.99 -12.96
N HIS A 45 0.15 -11.35 -14.08
CA HIS A 45 -0.88 -10.33 -14.09
C HIS A 45 -2.24 -10.96 -14.30
N ASP A 46 -2.41 -12.24 -14.66
CA ASP A 46 -3.72 -12.81 -15.03
C ASP A 46 -4.75 -12.78 -13.89
N ASN A 47 -4.31 -12.52 -12.67
CA ASN A 47 -5.14 -12.44 -11.48
C ASN A 47 -5.00 -11.09 -10.75
N LEU A 48 -5.66 -10.98 -9.60
CA LEU A 48 -5.57 -9.78 -8.77
C LEU A 48 -4.15 -9.62 -8.20
N PHE A 49 -3.59 -8.42 -8.35
CA PHE A 49 -2.31 -8.05 -7.75
C PHE A 49 -2.37 -6.66 -7.11
N VAL A 50 -1.44 -6.41 -6.20
CA VAL A 50 -1.33 -5.16 -5.43
C VAL A 50 0.10 -4.63 -5.55
N VAL A 51 0.24 -3.33 -5.78
CA VAL A 51 1.55 -2.64 -5.78
C VAL A 51 1.52 -1.53 -4.74
N ILE A 52 2.53 -1.52 -3.86
CA ILE A 52 2.70 -0.49 -2.83
C ILE A 52 3.90 0.36 -3.22
N THR A 53 3.67 1.66 -3.41
CA THR A 53 4.70 2.60 -3.87
C THR A 53 4.82 3.78 -2.90
N PRO A 54 6.00 4.03 -2.30
CA PRO A 54 6.25 5.27 -1.55
C PRO A 54 6.12 6.49 -2.46
N VAL A 55 5.40 7.50 -2.00
CA VAL A 55 5.25 8.79 -2.70
C VAL A 55 6.25 9.76 -2.10
N GLY A 56 7.51 9.59 -2.48
CA GLY A 56 8.64 10.35 -1.96
C GLY A 56 9.22 9.79 -0.65
N PRO A 57 10.32 10.39 -0.16
CA PRO A 57 10.95 9.96 1.08
C PRO A 57 10.08 10.30 2.31
N PRO A 58 10.29 9.61 3.44
CA PRO A 58 9.73 10.03 4.73
C PRO A 58 10.17 11.46 5.08
N VAL A 59 9.26 12.22 5.68
CA VAL A 59 9.54 13.61 6.12
C VAL A 59 9.23 13.78 7.60
N PRO A 60 9.96 14.62 8.35
CA PRO A 60 9.60 14.94 9.73
C PRO A 60 8.21 15.58 9.79
N ALA A 61 7.31 15.03 10.60
CA ALA A 61 5.97 15.62 10.77
C ALA A 61 5.93 16.62 11.93
N ALA A 62 6.78 16.42 12.94
CA ALA A 62 6.98 17.32 14.06
C ALA A 62 8.46 17.36 14.45
N VAL A 63 8.92 18.56 14.79
CA VAL A 63 10.27 18.86 15.28
C VAL A 63 10.17 19.45 16.67
N GLY A 64 11.08 19.06 17.56
CA GLY A 64 11.16 19.60 18.92
C GLY A 64 12.60 19.67 19.36
N SER A 65 13.06 20.88 19.70
CA SER A 65 14.49 21.15 19.95
C SER A 65 15.33 20.70 18.75
N ASP A 66 16.33 19.85 18.96
CA ASP A 66 17.24 19.33 17.93
C ASP A 66 16.80 17.96 17.37
N ASP A 67 15.60 17.46 17.75
CA ASP A 67 15.13 16.12 17.43
C ASP A 67 13.86 16.10 16.56
N TYR A 68 13.79 15.11 15.67
CA TYR A 68 12.54 14.72 15.00
C TYR A 68 11.67 13.92 15.97
N LEU A 69 10.42 14.35 16.14
CA LEU A 69 9.49 13.75 17.09
C LEU A 69 8.62 12.66 16.47
N ASN A 70 8.35 12.73 15.16
CA ASN A 70 7.69 11.67 14.40
C ASN A 70 7.96 11.85 12.90
N VAL A 71 7.63 10.82 12.14
CA VAL A 71 7.89 10.75 10.70
C VAL A 71 6.57 10.57 9.97
N GLN A 72 6.37 11.35 8.92
CA GLN A 72 5.25 11.24 8.00
C GLN A 72 5.66 10.43 6.78
N PHE A 73 4.78 9.50 6.41
CA PHE A 73 4.90 8.70 5.21
C PHE A 73 3.70 8.96 4.30
N THR A 74 3.95 8.93 2.99
CA THR A 74 2.89 8.91 1.98
C THR A 74 3.09 7.69 1.09
N PHE A 75 2.07 6.85 0.96
CA PHE A 75 2.09 5.67 0.09
C PHE A 75 0.96 5.74 -0.91
N GLN A 76 1.21 5.20 -2.09
CA GLN A 76 0.19 4.88 -3.07
C GLN A 76 0.04 3.37 -3.09
N VAL A 77 -1.21 2.89 -3.11
CA VAL A 77 -1.52 1.48 -3.27
C VAL A 77 -2.38 1.33 -4.52
N ASN A 78 -1.89 0.52 -5.44
CA ASN A 78 -2.56 0.17 -6.69
C ASN A 78 -3.12 -1.25 -6.54
N VAL A 79 -4.40 -1.43 -6.85
CA VAL A 79 -5.06 -2.73 -6.91
C VAL A 79 -5.59 -2.94 -8.31
N GLU A 80 -5.14 -4.02 -8.95
CA GLU A 80 -5.52 -4.33 -10.32
C GLU A 80 -6.12 -5.72 -10.41
N SER A 81 -7.19 -5.87 -11.18
CA SER A 81 -7.82 -7.17 -11.40
C SER A 81 -8.68 -7.19 -12.66
N ILE A 82 -8.84 -8.37 -13.25
CA ILE A 82 -9.86 -8.63 -14.28
C ILE A 82 -11.27 -8.62 -13.67
N SER A 83 -11.40 -8.91 -12.36
CA SER A 83 -12.68 -8.96 -11.66
C SER A 83 -12.92 -7.70 -10.83
N ARG A 84 -13.88 -6.87 -11.26
CA ARG A 84 -14.28 -5.67 -10.52
C ARG A 84 -14.73 -5.96 -9.08
N PRO A 85 -15.55 -6.99 -8.79
CA PRO A 85 -15.91 -7.32 -7.41
C PRO A 85 -14.70 -7.70 -6.54
N ALA A 86 -13.76 -8.48 -7.09
CA ALA A 86 -12.55 -8.88 -6.35
C ALA A 86 -11.67 -7.67 -6.05
N ARG A 87 -11.45 -6.80 -7.06
CA ARG A 87 -10.73 -5.54 -6.86
C ARG A 87 -11.37 -4.70 -5.76
N ASN A 88 -12.69 -4.53 -5.79
CA ASN A 88 -13.39 -3.66 -4.82
C ASN A 88 -13.29 -4.23 -3.40
N ALA A 89 -13.40 -5.54 -3.24
CA ALA A 89 -13.23 -6.20 -1.96
C ALA A 89 -11.83 -5.96 -1.39
N VAL A 90 -10.78 -6.19 -2.20
CA VAL A 90 -9.39 -5.99 -1.76
C VAL A 90 -9.10 -4.51 -1.49
N ALA A 91 -9.50 -3.59 -2.37
CA ALA A 91 -9.30 -2.16 -2.16
C ALA A 91 -9.96 -1.65 -0.87
N ARG A 92 -11.14 -2.19 -0.53
CA ARG A 92 -11.83 -1.86 0.72
C ARG A 92 -11.08 -2.38 1.94
N GLU A 93 -10.62 -3.63 1.91
CA GLU A 93 -9.84 -4.21 3.01
C GLU A 93 -8.51 -3.48 3.19
N ILE A 94 -7.80 -3.15 2.10
CA ILE A 94 -6.58 -2.34 2.15
C ILE A 94 -6.85 -0.99 2.82
N GLN A 95 -7.95 -0.32 2.47
CA GLN A 95 -8.30 0.94 3.14
C GLN A 95 -8.48 0.77 4.65
N ASN A 96 -9.10 -0.33 5.09
CA ASN A 96 -9.29 -0.62 6.52
C ASN A 96 -7.95 -0.90 7.22
N GLU A 97 -7.08 -1.72 6.62
CA GLU A 97 -5.76 -2.04 7.16
C GLU A 97 -4.87 -0.79 7.25
N MET A 98 -4.85 0.03 6.20
CA MET A 98 -4.13 1.31 6.19
C MET A 98 -4.63 2.24 7.29
N LEU A 99 -5.96 2.32 7.49
CA LEU A 99 -6.54 3.12 8.57
C LEU A 99 -6.14 2.61 9.96
N ALA A 100 -6.14 1.28 10.16
CA ALA A 100 -5.71 0.65 11.40
C ALA A 100 -4.23 0.92 11.71
N LEU A 101 -3.39 1.04 10.67
CA LEU A 101 -1.99 1.45 10.78
C LEU A 101 -1.80 2.97 11.00
N GLY A 102 -2.87 3.75 11.06
CA GLY A 102 -2.81 5.20 11.27
C GLY A 102 -2.65 6.03 9.98
N PHE A 103 -2.84 5.41 8.81
CA PHE A 103 -2.82 6.09 7.53
C PHE A 103 -4.25 6.46 7.08
N SER A 104 -4.47 7.73 6.79
CA SER A 104 -5.73 8.19 6.21
C SER A 104 -5.62 8.33 4.71
N ARG A 105 -6.72 8.05 4.00
CA ARG A 105 -6.80 8.25 2.55
C ARG A 105 -6.78 9.74 2.24
N LEU A 106 -5.91 10.16 1.31
CA LEU A 106 -5.90 11.50 0.76
C LEU A 106 -6.90 11.61 -0.38
N SER A 107 -8.14 12.01 -0.06
CA SER A 107 -9.18 12.24 -1.08
C SER A 107 -8.76 13.35 -2.06
N GLY A 108 -8.93 13.10 -3.35
CA GLY A 108 -8.61 14.08 -4.39
C GLY A 108 -7.11 14.25 -4.64
N ALA A 109 -6.29 13.30 -4.18
CA ALA A 109 -4.88 13.28 -4.53
C ALA A 109 -4.68 13.08 -6.04
N GLN A 110 -3.63 13.68 -6.59
CA GLN A 110 -3.22 13.43 -7.97
C GLN A 110 -2.99 11.94 -8.18
N ASN A 111 -3.54 11.40 -9.27
CA ASN A 111 -3.45 9.99 -9.69
C ASN A 111 -4.30 9.00 -8.87
N GLU A 112 -5.30 9.45 -8.10
CA GLU A 112 -6.36 8.51 -7.67
C GLU A 112 -7.15 8.03 -8.90
N LEU A 113 -7.33 6.72 -9.03
CA LEU A 113 -8.02 6.10 -10.16
C LEU A 113 -9.04 5.08 -9.66
N ASP A 114 -10.15 4.96 -10.39
CA ASP A 114 -11.16 3.93 -10.19
C ASP A 114 -11.81 3.63 -11.53
N GLU A 115 -11.04 3.00 -12.42
CA GLU A 115 -11.39 2.91 -13.83
C GLU A 115 -11.08 1.53 -14.40
N PHE A 116 -11.62 1.29 -15.59
CA PHE A 116 -11.25 0.15 -16.39
C PHE A 116 -10.22 0.59 -17.44
N MET A 117 -9.01 0.08 -17.33
CA MET A 117 -7.94 0.29 -18.31
C MET A 117 -8.15 -0.65 -19.48
N THR A 118 -8.44 -0.07 -20.66
CA THR A 118 -8.66 -0.83 -21.90
C THR A 118 -7.38 -1.45 -22.45
N GLU A 119 -6.24 -0.81 -22.25
CA GLU A 119 -4.93 -1.28 -22.72
C GLU A 119 -4.53 -2.61 -22.06
N THR A 120 -4.79 -2.74 -20.76
CA THR A 120 -4.46 -3.94 -19.97
C THR A 120 -5.68 -4.83 -19.71
N ASN A 121 -6.88 -4.41 -20.12
CA ASN A 121 -8.16 -5.08 -19.91
C ASN A 121 -8.46 -5.35 -18.42
N ARG A 122 -8.21 -4.36 -17.55
CA ARG A 122 -8.23 -4.49 -16.09
C ARG A 122 -9.00 -3.38 -15.40
N PHE A 123 -9.62 -3.72 -14.28
CA PHE A 123 -10.08 -2.74 -13.31
C PHE A 123 -8.92 -2.32 -12.42
N VAL A 124 -8.65 -1.03 -12.39
CA VAL A 124 -7.56 -0.41 -11.64
C VAL A 124 -8.15 0.52 -10.60
N ASP A 125 -7.69 0.37 -9.36
CA ASP A 125 -8.01 1.26 -8.25
C ASP A 125 -6.71 1.72 -7.60
N VAL A 126 -6.46 3.02 -7.69
CA VAL A 126 -5.26 3.67 -7.16
C VAL A 126 -5.67 4.62 -6.06
N ARG A 127 -5.16 4.40 -4.86
CA ARG A 127 -5.43 5.26 -3.69
C ARG A 127 -4.14 5.70 -3.04
N ARG A 128 -4.16 6.92 -2.51
CA ARG A 128 -3.05 7.48 -1.75
C ARG A 128 -3.39 7.59 -0.28
N TYR A 129 -2.45 7.21 0.56
CA TYR A 129 -2.56 7.18 2.00
C TYR A 129 -1.43 7.97 2.64
N ARG A 130 -1.75 8.71 3.70
CA ARG A 130 -0.76 9.48 4.47
C ARG A 130 -1.00 9.27 5.95
N GLY A 131 0.09 9.01 6.66
CA GLY A 131 0.08 8.72 8.08
C GLY A 131 1.37 9.20 8.72
N ASN A 132 1.29 9.45 10.03
CA ASN A 132 2.44 9.77 10.84
C ASN A 132 2.72 8.60 11.79
N THR A 133 3.98 8.35 12.08
CA THR A 133 4.36 7.44 13.15
C THR A 133 3.94 7.99 14.50
N LYS A 134 3.97 7.12 15.52
CA LYS A 134 3.77 7.52 16.91
C LYS A 134 4.88 8.49 17.33
N LEU A 135 4.60 9.27 18.37
CA LEU A 135 5.61 10.15 18.95
C LEU A 135 6.82 9.32 19.41
N TYR A 136 8.01 9.82 19.08
CA TYR A 136 9.33 9.19 19.31
C TYR A 136 9.59 7.92 18.50
N ASP A 137 8.73 7.59 17.54
CA ASP A 137 8.96 6.48 16.61
C ASP A 137 9.55 7.01 15.30
N THR A 138 10.86 7.27 15.29
CA THR A 138 11.57 7.92 14.19
C THR A 138 12.66 7.08 13.53
N ASN A 139 12.90 5.87 14.02
CA ASN A 139 13.94 4.98 13.50
C ASN A 139 13.45 4.17 12.28
N TYR A 140 13.31 4.85 11.14
CA TYR A 140 12.88 4.30 9.84
C TYR A 140 13.86 4.68 8.74
#